data_AF-A0A932SCT6-F1
#
_entry.id   AF-A0A932SCT6-F1
#
_cell.length_a   1.000
_cell.length_b   1.000
_cell.length_c   1.000
_cell.angle_alpha   90.00
_cell.angle_beta   90.00
_cell.angle_gamma   90.00
#
_symmetry.space_group_name_H-M   'P 1'
#
loop_
_entity.id
_entity.type
_entity.pdbx_description
1 polymer ?
#
loop_
_entity_poly.entity_id
_entity_poly.type
_entity_poly.pdbx_seq_one_letter_code
_entity_poly.pdbx_strand_id
1 'polypeptide(L)' 'MTFGDIYLVEIPASGGHEQQGVRPAIVVQTSENIDRLPTVLIVPFTTQIKAANFP' A
#
# COMPACT_ATOMS: atom_id res chain seq x y z
N MET A 1 -1.29 -14.12 2.19
CA MET A 1 -1.60 -12.77 1.72
C MET A 1 -2.62 -12.93 0.60
N THR A 2 -3.79 -12.35 0.75
CA THR A 2 -4.90 -12.41 -0.21
C THR A 2 -5.38 -11.01 -0.55
N PHE A 3 -6.11 -10.88 -1.67
CA PHE A 3 -6.77 -9.63 -2.01
C PHE A 3 -7.64 -9.15 -0.84
N GLY A 4 -7.50 -7.88 -0.45
CA GLY A 4 -8.25 -7.28 0.64
C GLY A 4 -7.61 -7.40 2.03
N ASP A 5 -6.55 -8.20 2.19
CA ASP A 5 -5.82 -8.25 3.46
C ASP A 5 -5.16 -6.89 3.77
N ILE A 6 -5.10 -6.56 5.06
CA ILE A 6 -4.42 -5.36 5.55
C ILE A 6 -3.14 -5.78 6.27
N TYR A 7 -2.02 -5.20 5.85
CA TYR A 7 -0.71 -5.41 6.46
C TYR A 7 -0.11 -4.09 6.93
N LEU A 8 0.64 -4.14 8.04
CA LEU A 8 1.52 -3.05 8.43
C LEU A 8 2.80 -3.14 7.59
N VAL A 9 3.08 -2.11 6.80
CA VAL A 9 4.22 -2.07 5.87
C VAL A 9 5.12 -0.88 6.16
N GLU A 10 6.41 -1.02 5.90
CA GLU A 10 7.37 0.10 5.90
C GLU A 10 7.55 0.59 4.46
N ILE A 11 7.27 1.87 4.21
CA ILE A 11 7.55 2.52 2.93
C ILE A 11 8.75 3.45 3.12
N PRO A 12 9.90 3.17 2.48
CA PRO A 12 11.11 3.97 2.68
C PRO A 12 10.94 5.38 2.11
N ALA A 13 11.67 6.34 2.68
CA ALA A 13 11.73 7.69 2.13
C ALA A 13 12.53 7.71 0.83
N SER A 14 11.95 8.23 -0.25
CA SER A 14 12.60 8.37 -1.56
C SER A 14 13.10 9.80 -1.85
N GLY A 15 12.97 10.73 -0.88
CA GLY A 15 13.37 12.14 -1.02
C GLY A 15 12.36 13.04 -1.71
N GLY A 16 11.22 12.49 -2.17
CA GLY A 16 10.09 13.24 -2.74
C GLY A 16 8.91 13.41 -1.78
N HIS A 17 7.73 13.69 -2.35
CA HIS A 17 6.45 13.79 -1.62
C HIS A 17 5.62 12.49 -1.66
N GLU A 18 6.27 11.37 -1.97
CA GLU A 18 5.65 10.05 -1.94
C GLU A 18 5.18 9.69 -0.52
N GLN A 19 4.20 8.78 -0.43
CA GLN A 19 3.82 8.23 0.88
C GLN A 19 5.00 7.46 1.46
N GLN A 20 5.29 7.69 2.75
CA GLN A 20 6.45 7.12 3.43
C GLN A 20 6.11 6.74 4.89
N GLY A 21 7.01 6.00 5.53
CA GLY A 21 6.93 5.53 6.91
C GLY A 21 6.17 4.21 7.07
N VAL A 22 6.05 3.77 8.33
CA VAL A 22 5.32 2.55 8.70
C VAL A 22 3.82 2.83 8.77
N ARG A 23 3.02 2.16 7.95
CA ARG A 23 1.57 2.39 7.86
C ARG A 23 0.80 1.15 7.41
N PRO A 24 -0.50 1.05 7.75
CA PRO A 24 -1.37 0.03 7.17
C PRO A 24 -1.49 0.22 5.65
N ALA A 25 -1.55 -0.88 4.91
CA ALA A 25 -1.86 -0.90 3.49
C ALA A 25 -2.74 -2.10 3.15
N ILE A 26 -3.63 -1.92 2.18
CA ILE A 26 -4.49 -3.00 1.66
C ILE A 26 -3.84 -3.63 0.42
N VAL A 27 -3.89 -4.95 0.34
CA VAL A 27 -3.43 -5.71 -0.83
C VAL A 27 -4.48 -5.67 -1.92
N VAL A 28 -4.10 -5.23 -3.13
CA VAL A 28 -5.01 -5.11 -4.30
C VAL A 28 -4.57 -5.95 -5.50
N GLN A 29 -3.54 -6.78 -5.32
CA GLN A 29 -3.10 -7.75 -6.33
C GLN A 29 -4.02 -8.98 -6.35
N THR A 30 -4.24 -9.57 -7.52
CA THR A 30 -5.01 -10.82 -7.67
C THR A 30 -4.27 -11.98 -7.02
N SER A 31 -5.02 -12.93 -6.44
CA SER A 31 -4.43 -14.10 -5.77
C SER A 31 -3.50 -14.91 -6.67
N GLU A 32 -3.85 -15.08 -7.96
CA GLU A 32 -3.00 -15.79 -8.93
C GLU A 32 -1.59 -15.16 -9.04
N ASN A 33 -1.50 -13.84 -9.00
CA ASN A 33 -0.22 -13.13 -9.12
C ASN A 33 0.53 -13.07 -7.78
N ILE A 34 -0.17 -13.08 -6.65
CA ILE A 34 0.46 -13.12 -5.32
C ILE A 34 1.29 -14.40 -5.15
N ASP A 35 0.80 -15.54 -5.64
CA ASP A 35 1.50 -16.82 -5.49
C ASP A 35 2.69 -16.98 -6.46
N ARG A 36 2.75 -16.16 -7.52
CA ARG A 36 3.76 -16.28 -8.60
C ARG A 36 4.85 -15.23 -8.56
N LEU A 37 4.64 -14.10 -7.89
CA LEU A 37 5.56 -12.97 -7.89
C LEU A 37 6.12 -12.71 -6.48
N PRO A 38 7.40 -12.34 -6.37
CA PRO A 38 7.98 -11.94 -5.08
C PRO A 38 7.53 -10.53 -4.63
N THR A 39 6.73 -9.85 -5.44
CA THR A 39 6.24 -8.48 -5.21
C THR A 39 4.73 -8.44 -5.17
N VAL A 40 4.18 -7.53 -4.37
CA VAL A 40 2.74 -7.31 -4.23
C VAL A 40 2.38 -5.84 -4.46
N LEU A 41 1.27 -5.61 -5.16
CA LEU A 41 0.65 -4.28 -5.28
C LEU A 41 -0.22 -3.96 -4.05
N ILE A 42 0.05 -2.82 -3.44
CA ILE A 42 -0.65 -2.33 -2.24
C ILE A 42 -1.19 -0.90 -2.42
N VAL A 43 -2.19 -0.53 -1.62
CA VAL A 43 -2.64 0.85 -1.44
C VAL A 43 -2.47 1.25 0.02
N PRO A 44 -1.57 2.21 0.35
CA PRO A 44 -1.33 2.63 1.72
C PRO A 44 -2.45 3.51 2.28
N PHE A 45 -2.71 3.39 3.58
CA PHE A 45 -3.65 4.25 4.29
C PHE A 45 -2.97 5.52 4.80
N THR A 46 -3.73 6.60 4.85
CA THR A 46 -3.29 7.88 5.40
C THR A 46 -4.37 8.47 6.30
N THR A 47 -3.94 9.12 7.39
CA THR A 47 -4.85 9.90 8.26
C THR A 47 -5.13 11.29 7.68
N GLN A 48 -4.46 11.68 6.60
CA GLN A 48 -4.70 12.95 5.91
C GLN A 48 -5.99 12.87 5.10
N ILE A 49 -7.15 13.05 5.74
CA ILE A 49 -8.49 12.93 5.12
C ILE A 49 -8.66 13.86 3.90
N LYS A 50 -7.97 15.02 3.89
CA LYS A 50 -7.96 15.93 2.73
C LYS A 50 -7.46 15.24 1.44
N ALA A 51 -6.62 14.20 1.55
CA ALA A 51 -6.15 13.43 0.40
C ALA A 51 -7.25 12.59 -0.25
N ALA A 52 -8.37 12.32 0.43
CA ALA A 52 -9.52 11.68 -0.22
C ALA A 52 -10.16 12.56 -1.30
N ASN A 53 -9.93 13.87 -1.24
CA ASN A 53 -10.48 14.86 -2.16
C ASN A 53 -9.43 15.34 -3.19
N PHE A 54 -8.39 14.56 -3.47
CA PHE A 54 -7.49 14.87 -4.60
C PHE A 54 -8.34 14.93 -5.89
N PRO A 55 -8.35 16.07 -6.62
CA PRO A 55 -9.06 16.19 -7.89
C PRO A 55 -8.43 15.33 -8.99
#